data_AF-A0A834TLY7-F1
#
_entry.id   AF-A0A834TLY7-F1
#
_cell.length_a   1.000
_cell.length_b   1.000
_cell.length_c   1.000
_cell.angle_alpha   90.00
_cell.angle_beta   90.00
_cell.angle_gamma   90.00
#
_symmetry.space_group_name_H-M   'P 1'
#
loop_
_entity.id
_entity.type
_entity.pdbx_description
1 polymer ?
#
loop_
_entity_poly.entity_id
_entity_poly.type
_entity_poly.pdbx_seq_one_letter_code
_entity_poly.pdbx_strand_id
1 'polypeptide(L)'
;MVNWKPPEDQWVKINVDGATSNNGSLISCGGVIRDIEGRWIKGFAIKLGSGSVLLAEMWGILLGITNEGHLDHPLSPIILKIQRLMNQHQNVKVTHAYRGANHLADALASHACRLNCKEEIFDRVPSFCNLIFQEDIRKLCFPRRVAA
;
A
#
# COMPACT_ATOMS: atom_id res chain seq x y z
N MET A 1 -4.38 14.71 13.58
CA MET A 1 -4.17 14.12 12.24
C MET A 1 -2.78 13.50 12.24
N VAL A 2 -2.66 12.21 11.93
CA VAL A 2 -1.37 11.48 11.94
C VAL A 2 -0.71 11.65 10.59
N ASN A 3 0.56 12.02 10.54
CA ASN A 3 1.31 12.20 9.29
C ASN A 3 2.09 10.93 8.94
N TRP A 4 2.33 10.71 7.65
CA TRP A 4 3.30 9.71 7.22
C TRP A 4 4.70 10.07 7.70
N LYS A 5 5.50 9.05 8.02
CA LYS A 5 6.91 9.19 8.41
C LYS A 5 7.76 8.22 7.59
N PRO A 6 8.99 8.59 7.22
CA PRO A 6 9.92 7.70 6.55
C PRO A 6 10.26 6.47 7.40
N PRO A 7 10.76 5.40 6.77
CA PRO A 7 11.37 4.29 7.50
C PRO A 7 12.72 4.70 8.13
N GLU A 8 13.26 3.82 8.98
CA GLU A 8 14.62 3.93 9.52
C GLU A 8 15.66 3.71 8.39
N ASP A 9 16.90 4.11 8.62
CA ASP A 9 17.98 3.90 7.65
C ASP A 9 18.11 2.41 7.27
N GLN A 10 18.40 2.15 5.99
CA GLN A 10 18.48 0.81 5.37
C GLN A 10 17.12 0.09 5.16
N TRP A 11 16.00 0.77 5.43
CA TRP A 11 14.68 0.22 5.19
C TRP A 11 13.95 0.93 4.05
N VAL A 12 13.11 0.19 3.34
CA VAL A 12 12.04 0.75 2.51
C VAL A 12 10.71 0.57 3.23
N LYS A 13 9.78 1.51 3.03
CA LYS A 13 8.45 1.41 3.61
C LYS A 13 7.43 1.08 2.54
N ILE A 14 6.68 0.01 2.77
CA ILE A 14 5.52 -0.36 1.97
C ILE A 14 4.26 -0.02 2.76
N ASN A 15 3.45 0.87 2.20
CA ASN A 15 2.12 1.21 2.70
C ASN A 15 1.09 0.51 1.82
N VAL A 16 0.11 -0.16 2.42
CA VAL A 16 -0.95 -0.90 1.71
C VAL A 16 -2.30 -0.53 2.32
N ASP A 17 -3.33 -0.46 1.48
CA ASP A 17 -4.71 -0.24 1.90
C ASP A 17 -5.67 -1.05 1.01
N GLY A 18 -6.88 -1.29 1.53
CA GLY A 18 -7.99 -1.93 0.84
C GLY A 18 -9.10 -0.94 0.52
N ALA A 19 -9.82 -1.16 -0.58
CA ALA A 19 -11.03 -0.38 -0.90
C ALA A 19 -12.14 -1.28 -1.44
N THR A 20 -13.37 -0.80 -1.35
CA THR A 20 -14.54 -1.40 -2.01
C THR A 20 -15.12 -0.46 -3.04
N SER A 21 -15.74 -1.02 -4.08
CA SER A 21 -16.60 -0.26 -4.97
C SER A 21 -17.83 0.28 -4.23
N ASN A 22 -18.46 1.32 -4.79
CA ASN A 22 -19.64 1.96 -4.19
C ASN A 22 -20.83 1.00 -3.96
N ASN A 23 -20.94 -0.05 -4.77
CA ASN A 23 -21.97 -1.09 -4.63
C ASN A 23 -21.53 -2.27 -3.74
N GLY A 24 -20.33 -2.20 -3.13
CA GLY A 24 -19.77 -3.25 -2.27
C GLY A 24 -19.37 -4.55 -2.97
N SER A 25 -19.58 -4.66 -4.29
CA SER A 25 -19.40 -5.91 -5.03
C SER A 25 -17.95 -6.22 -5.41
N LEU A 26 -17.10 -5.20 -5.49
CA LEU A 26 -15.69 -5.32 -5.84
C LEU A 26 -14.82 -4.85 -4.69
N ILE A 27 -13.84 -5.65 -4.34
CA ILE A 27 -12.72 -5.28 -3.48
C ILE A 27 -11.47 -5.03 -4.32
N SER A 28 -10.64 -4.16 -3.82
CA SER A 28 -9.35 -3.83 -4.39
C SER A 28 -8.35 -3.55 -3.28
N CYS A 29 -7.07 -3.51 -3.65
CA CYS A 29 -6.02 -2.99 -2.79
C CYS A 29 -5.06 -2.12 -3.58
N GLY A 30 -4.39 -1.23 -2.88
CA GLY A 30 -3.35 -0.39 -3.45
C GLY A 30 -2.23 -0.20 -2.45
N GLY A 31 -1.04 0.11 -2.96
CA GLY A 31 0.09 0.34 -2.09
C GLY A 31 1.23 1.08 -2.76
N VAL A 32 2.03 1.73 -1.92
CA VAL A 32 3.16 2.55 -2.32
C VAL A 32 4.41 2.12 -1.57
N ILE A 33 5.52 2.05 -2.30
CA ILE A 33 6.85 1.79 -1.79
C ILE A 33 7.63 3.10 -1.83
N ARG A 34 8.18 3.50 -0.68
CA ARG A 34 9.00 4.71 -0.52
C ARG A 34 10.32 4.42 0.17
N ASP A 35 11.34 5.20 -0.18
CA ASP A 35 12.64 5.16 0.48
C ASP A 35 12.69 5.99 1.77
N ILE A 36 13.87 6.06 2.37
CA ILE A 36 14.16 6.82 3.60
C ILE A 36 13.95 8.34 3.45
N GLU A 37 14.02 8.87 2.24
CA GLU A 37 13.76 10.28 1.94
C GLU A 37 12.27 10.54 1.65
N GLY A 38 11.44 9.49 1.67
CA GLY A 38 10.03 9.56 1.28
C GLY A 38 9.81 9.62 -0.23
N ARG A 39 10.85 9.42 -1.05
CA ARG A 39 10.74 9.41 -2.51
C ARG A 39 9.98 8.18 -2.97
N TRP A 40 9.25 8.33 -4.07
CA TRP A 40 8.52 7.24 -4.71
C TRP A 40 9.48 6.25 -5.36
N ILE A 41 9.40 4.98 -4.96
CA ILE A 41 10.11 3.88 -5.63
C ILE A 41 9.15 3.18 -6.61
N LYS A 42 7.97 2.82 -6.14
CA LYS A 42 6.96 2.06 -6.90
C LYS A 42 5.58 2.22 -6.28
N GLY A 43 4.53 2.12 -7.09
CA GLY A 43 3.16 1.91 -6.61
C GLY A 43 2.46 0.79 -7.34
N PHE A 44 1.40 0.26 -6.72
CA PHE A 44 0.54 -0.75 -7.32
C PHE A 44 -0.93 -0.50 -6.96
N ALA A 45 -1.81 -0.87 -7.89
CA ALA A 45 -3.25 -0.82 -7.74
C ALA A 45 -3.83 -2.11 -8.32
N ILE A 46 -4.56 -2.90 -7.53
CA ILE A 46 -4.95 -4.26 -7.90
C ILE A 46 -6.44 -4.48 -7.58
N LYS A 47 -7.19 -4.89 -8.61
CA LYS A 47 -8.59 -5.27 -8.51
C LYS A 47 -8.67 -6.74 -8.13
N LEU A 48 -9.30 -7.03 -6.99
CA LEU A 48 -9.34 -8.34 -6.37
C LEU A 48 -10.60 -9.14 -6.71
N GLY A 49 -11.61 -8.50 -7.30
CA GLY A 49 -12.90 -9.14 -7.60
C GLY A 49 -13.86 -9.04 -6.42
N SER A 50 -14.68 -10.05 -6.17
CA SER A 50 -15.72 -10.04 -5.14
C SER A 50 -15.22 -10.66 -3.82
N GLY A 51 -15.43 -10.01 -2.67
CA GLY A 51 -14.99 -10.49 -1.36
C GLY A 51 -15.21 -9.45 -0.25
N SER A 52 -14.77 -9.72 0.99
CA SER A 52 -14.78 -8.72 2.07
C SER A 52 -13.40 -8.09 2.25
N VAL A 53 -13.36 -6.77 2.52
CA VAL A 53 -12.13 -6.00 2.76
C VAL A 53 -11.30 -6.64 3.88
N LEU A 54 -11.97 -7.10 4.93
CA LEU A 54 -11.35 -7.76 6.06
C LEU A 54 -10.66 -9.07 5.66
N LEU A 55 -11.24 -9.85 4.75
CA LEU A 55 -10.61 -11.06 4.23
C LEU A 55 -9.36 -10.72 3.41
N ALA A 56 -9.41 -9.65 2.61
CA ALA A 56 -8.28 -9.21 1.80
C ALA A 56 -7.10 -8.69 2.66
N GLU A 57 -7.40 -7.89 3.67
CA GLU A 57 -6.44 -7.37 4.64
C GLU A 57 -5.85 -8.50 5.51
N MET A 58 -6.69 -9.40 6.05
CA MET A 58 -6.25 -10.51 6.88
C MET A 58 -5.40 -11.53 6.11
N TRP A 59 -5.77 -11.89 4.88
CA TRP A 59 -4.97 -12.83 4.08
C TRP A 59 -3.66 -12.23 3.58
N GLY A 60 -3.64 -10.94 3.22
CA GLY A 60 -2.40 -10.25 2.83
C GLY A 60 -1.35 -10.24 3.95
N ILE A 61 -1.80 -10.11 5.21
CA ILE A 61 -0.94 -10.20 6.40
C ILE A 61 -0.58 -11.66 6.71
N LEU A 62 -1.56 -12.57 6.77
CA LEU A 62 -1.36 -13.96 7.18
C LEU A 62 -0.43 -14.72 6.23
N LEU A 63 -0.65 -14.58 4.92
CA LEU A 63 0.20 -15.20 3.90
C LEU A 63 1.49 -14.44 3.64
N GLY A 64 1.57 -13.17 4.04
CA GLY A 64 2.86 -12.50 4.10
C GLY A 64 3.79 -13.09 5.17
N ILE A 65 3.26 -13.88 6.12
CA ILE A 65 4.07 -14.46 7.21
C ILE A 65 4.30 -15.95 6.98
N THR A 66 3.43 -16.65 6.26
CA THR A 66 3.53 -18.10 6.03
C THR A 66 3.78 -18.42 4.55
N ASN A 67 4.62 -19.43 4.26
CA ASN A 67 4.89 -19.91 2.89
C ASN A 67 3.74 -20.75 2.28
N GLU A 68 2.52 -20.68 2.84
CA GLU A 68 1.41 -21.57 2.50
C GLU A 68 0.36 -20.89 1.62
N GLY A 69 0.78 -20.32 0.49
CA GLY A 69 -0.12 -19.72 -0.49
C GLY A 69 -0.76 -20.75 -1.42
N HIS A 70 -2.05 -21.04 -1.22
CA HIS A 70 -2.85 -21.76 -2.23
C HIS A 70 -2.93 -20.94 -3.54
N LEU A 71 -2.77 -21.62 -4.67
CA LEU A 71 -2.65 -21.02 -6.01
C LEU A 71 -3.96 -20.49 -6.61
N ASP A 72 -5.10 -20.80 -5.99
CA ASP A 72 -6.43 -20.56 -6.57
C ASP A 72 -7.18 -19.38 -5.93
N HIS A 73 -6.46 -18.47 -5.26
CA HIS A 73 -7.04 -17.31 -4.59
C HIS A 73 -6.78 -16.02 -5.40
N PRO A 74 -7.74 -15.09 -5.51
CA PRO A 74 -7.55 -13.84 -6.25
C PRO A 74 -6.44 -12.94 -5.69
N LEU A 75 -6.03 -13.15 -4.42
CA LEU A 75 -4.88 -12.47 -3.79
C LEU A 75 -3.55 -13.19 -4.00
N SER A 76 -3.54 -14.43 -4.51
CA SER A 76 -2.32 -15.23 -4.68
C SER A 76 -1.23 -14.48 -5.45
N PRO A 77 -1.51 -13.70 -6.52
CA PRO A 77 -0.46 -12.94 -7.21
C PRO A 77 0.21 -11.87 -6.33
N ILE A 78 -0.56 -11.18 -5.48
CA ILE A 78 -0.05 -10.15 -4.56
C ILE A 78 0.73 -10.79 -3.44
N ILE A 79 0.16 -11.84 -2.86
CA ILE A 79 0.71 -12.58 -1.76
C ILE A 79 2.04 -13.24 -2.16
N LEU A 80 2.08 -13.90 -3.32
CA LEU A 80 3.32 -14.45 -3.87
C LEU A 80 4.36 -13.36 -4.17
N LYS A 81 3.93 -12.14 -4.56
CA LYS A 81 4.83 -11.02 -4.81
C LYS A 81 5.39 -10.43 -3.53
N ILE A 82 4.57 -10.26 -2.48
CA ILE A 82 5.01 -9.84 -1.16
C ILE A 82 5.92 -10.92 -0.56
N GLN A 83 5.53 -12.20 -0.60
CA GLN A 83 6.35 -13.34 -0.17
C GLN A 83 7.70 -13.40 -0.90
N ARG A 84 7.75 -13.18 -2.22
CA ARG A 84 9.02 -13.10 -2.96
C ARG A 84 9.87 -11.92 -2.49
N LEU A 85 9.27 -10.76 -2.29
CA LEU A 85 9.98 -9.57 -1.78
C LEU A 85 10.50 -9.78 -0.34
N MET A 86 9.74 -10.45 0.53
CA MET A 86 10.17 -10.75 1.91
C MET A 86 11.21 -11.87 1.95
N ASN A 87 11.09 -12.91 1.13
CA ASN A 87 12.09 -13.97 1.05
C ASN A 87 13.43 -13.48 0.45
N GLN A 88 13.43 -12.35 -0.27
CA GLN A 88 14.66 -11.70 -0.76
C GLN A 88 15.37 -10.84 0.31
N HIS A 89 14.71 -10.49 1.42
CA HIS A 89 15.25 -9.58 2.45
C HIS A 89 14.98 -10.13 3.87
N GLN A 90 16.05 -10.49 4.61
CA GLN A 90 15.94 -11.18 5.91
C GLN A 90 15.38 -10.35 7.08
N ASN A 91 15.10 -9.05 6.89
CA ASN A 91 14.56 -8.17 7.94
C ASN A 91 13.27 -7.51 7.47
N VAL A 92 12.12 -7.95 7.98
CA VAL A 92 10.78 -7.38 7.69
C VAL A 92 10.11 -6.95 8.99
N LYS A 93 9.61 -5.71 9.04
CA LYS A 93 8.84 -5.17 10.18
C LYS A 93 7.46 -4.76 9.72
N VAL A 94 6.43 -5.44 10.21
CA VAL A 94 5.03 -5.11 9.94
C VAL A 94 4.50 -4.20 11.04
N THR A 95 3.99 -3.02 10.68
CA THR A 95 3.37 -2.09 11.62
C THR A 95 2.03 -1.59 11.09
N HIS A 96 1.10 -1.33 12.00
CA HIS A 96 -0.17 -0.70 11.64
C HIS A 96 0.04 0.79 11.36
N ALA A 97 -0.40 1.27 10.20
CA ALA A 97 -0.42 2.68 9.85
C ALA A 97 -1.84 3.25 10.02
N TYR A 98 -1.98 4.36 10.74
CA TYR A 98 -3.27 5.05 10.82
C TYR A 98 -3.68 5.59 9.44
N ARG A 99 -4.98 5.60 9.12
CA ARG A 99 -5.53 6.10 7.84
C ARG A 99 -4.97 7.47 7.41
N GLY A 100 -4.81 8.39 8.37
CA GLY A 100 -4.24 9.72 8.11
C GLY A 100 -2.78 9.72 7.60
N ALA A 101 -2.06 8.62 7.81
CA ALA A 101 -0.70 8.41 7.34
C ALA A 101 -0.64 7.47 6.12
N ASN A 102 -1.78 7.05 5.56
CA ASN A 102 -1.87 6.04 4.51
C ASN A 102 -2.60 6.52 3.23
N HIS A 103 -2.79 7.84 3.08
CA HIS A 103 -3.60 8.43 2.00
C HIS A 103 -3.18 8.03 0.58
N LEU A 104 -1.89 7.80 0.32
CA LEU A 104 -1.43 7.33 -1.00
C LEU A 104 -1.88 5.90 -1.31
N ALA A 105 -1.82 5.01 -0.32
CA ALA A 105 -2.26 3.63 -0.49
C ALA A 105 -3.79 3.55 -0.64
N ASP A 106 -4.54 4.35 0.13
CA ASP A 106 -5.98 4.54 0.00
C ASP A 106 -6.38 5.04 -1.41
N ALA A 107 -5.68 6.05 -1.93
CA ALA A 107 -5.93 6.58 -3.28
C ALA A 107 -5.68 5.52 -4.36
N LEU A 108 -4.61 4.74 -4.23
CA LEU A 108 -4.30 3.64 -5.17
C LEU A 108 -5.33 2.50 -5.08
N ALA A 109 -5.79 2.15 -3.88
CA ALA A 109 -6.83 1.15 -3.68
C ALA A 109 -8.15 1.62 -4.31
N SER A 110 -8.51 2.88 -4.11
CA SER A 110 -9.69 3.51 -4.70
C SER A 110 -9.61 3.63 -6.24
N HIS A 111 -8.41 3.80 -6.79
CA HIS A 111 -8.16 3.74 -8.24
C HIS A 111 -8.37 2.33 -8.77
N ALA A 112 -7.87 1.32 -8.06
CA ALA A 112 -7.99 -0.09 -8.45
C ALA A 112 -9.45 -0.55 -8.64
N CYS A 113 -10.41 0.01 -7.90
CA CYS A 113 -11.85 -0.26 -8.11
C CYS A 113 -12.32 0.05 -9.54
N ARG A 114 -11.69 1.03 -10.19
CA ARG A 114 -12.07 1.58 -11.51
C ARG A 114 -11.26 1.01 -12.67
N LEU A 115 -10.29 0.14 -12.41
CA LEU A 115 -9.46 -0.46 -13.46
C LEU A 115 -10.29 -1.34 -14.40
N ASN A 116 -9.98 -1.26 -15.70
CA ASN A 116 -10.49 -2.22 -16.69
C ASN A 116 -9.65 -3.51 -16.74
N CYS A 117 -8.49 -3.52 -16.10
CA CYS A 117 -7.57 -4.65 -15.96
C CYS A 117 -7.46 -5.13 -14.51
N LYS A 118 -6.75 -6.24 -14.29
CA LYS A 118 -6.54 -6.81 -12.94
C LYS A 118 -5.58 -5.97 -12.10
N GLU A 119 -4.54 -5.42 -12.69
CA GLU A 119 -3.51 -4.65 -11.98
C GLU A 119 -2.93 -3.54 -12.83
N GLU A 120 -2.40 -2.53 -12.15
CA GLU A 120 -1.58 -1.46 -12.71
C GLU A 120 -0.39 -1.18 -11.79
N ILE A 121 0.79 -0.96 -12.39
CA ILE A 121 2.05 -0.73 -11.68
C ILE A 121 2.61 0.63 -12.09
N PHE A 122 3.05 1.40 -11.10
CA PHE A 122 3.45 2.79 -11.28
C PHE A 122 4.92 2.98 -10.92
N ASP A 123 5.78 3.18 -11.92
CA ASP A 123 7.19 3.55 -11.72
C ASP A 123 7.37 5.02 -11.36
N ARG A 124 6.33 5.84 -11.54
CA ARG A 124 6.27 7.26 -11.18
C ARG A 124 4.98 7.55 -10.43
N VAL A 125 4.96 8.65 -9.67
CA VAL A 125 3.73 9.10 -8.99
C VAL A 125 2.64 9.36 -10.04
N PRO A 126 1.48 8.67 -9.97
CA PRO A 126 0.39 8.93 -10.88
C PRO A 126 -0.26 10.29 -10.58
N SER A 127 -0.86 10.92 -11.59
CA SER A 127 -1.37 12.29 -11.48
C SER A 127 -2.37 12.49 -10.34
N PHE A 128 -3.24 11.51 -10.09
CA PHE A 128 -4.22 11.53 -9.00
C PHE A 128 -3.60 11.45 -7.60
N CYS A 129 -2.34 11.02 -7.47
CA CYS A 129 -1.59 10.99 -6.21
C CYS A 129 -0.70 12.22 -5.99
N ASN A 130 -0.46 13.05 -7.00
CA ASN A 130 0.54 14.12 -6.94
C ASN A 130 0.34 15.09 -5.77
N LEU A 131 -0.90 15.53 -5.54
CA LEU A 131 -1.21 16.45 -4.45
C LEU A 131 -0.94 15.81 -3.08
N ILE A 132 -1.41 14.57 -2.88
CA ILE A 132 -1.20 13.81 -1.65
C ILE A 132 0.30 13.58 -1.41
N PHE A 133 1.03 13.21 -2.45
CA PHE A 133 2.47 12.98 -2.37
C PHE A 133 3.23 14.27 -2.03
N GLN A 134 2.90 15.39 -2.68
CA GLN A 134 3.52 16.69 -2.38
C GLN A 134 3.22 17.15 -0.96
N GLU A 135 2.02 16.92 -0.45
CA GLU A 135 1.69 17.21 0.94
C GLU A 135 2.51 16.38 1.93
N ASP A 136 2.66 15.08 1.67
CA ASP A 136 3.50 14.19 2.47
C ASP A 136 4.94 14.73 2.50
N ILE A 137 5.53 15.02 1.34
CA ILE A 137 6.89 15.58 1.24
C ILE A 137 7.00 16.92 1.97
N ARG A 138 6.03 17.83 1.80
CA ARG A 138 6.03 19.14 2.47
C ARG A 138 6.02 18.99 4.00
N LYS A 139 5.23 18.05 4.52
CA LYS A 139 5.14 17.75 5.96
C LYS A 139 6.43 17.14 6.52
N LEU A 140 7.22 16.47 5.68
CA LEU A 140 8.56 15.97 6.03
C LEU A 140 9.59 17.09 6.07
N CYS A 141 9.62 17.97 5.06
CA CYS A 141 10.57 19.08 4.99
C CYS A 141 10.29 20.17 6.03
N PHE A 142 9.02 20.36 6.42
CA PHE A 142 8.59 21.37 7.38
C PHE A 142 7.66 20.76 8.44
N PRO A 143 8.19 19.97 9.38
CA PRO A 143 7.38 19.46 10.48
C PRO A 143 6.85 20.67 11.26
N ARG A 144 5.53 20.78 11.42
CA ARG A 144 4.91 21.86 12.22
C ARG A 144 5.61 21.90 13.57
N ARG A 145 6.27 23.02 13.90
CA ARG A 145 6.73 23.30 15.26
C ARG A 145 5.49 23.30 16.14
N VAL A 146 5.35 22.29 17.00
CA VAL A 146 4.43 22.38 18.12
C VAL A 146 5.04 23.42 19.03
N ALA A 147 4.39 24.58 19.18
CA ALA A 147 4.76 25.53 20.20
C ALA A 147 4.62 24.81 21.55
N ALA A 148 5.71 24.76 22.31
CA ALA A 148 5.74 24.23 23.67
C ALA A 148 4.91 25.11 24.62
#